data_AF-A0A3M1VXM2-F1
#
_entry.id   AF-A0A3M1VXM2-F1
#
_cell.length_a   1.000
_cell.length_b   1.000
_cell.length_c   1.000
_cell.angle_alpha   90.00
_cell.angle_beta   90.00
_cell.angle_gamma   90.00
#
_symmetry.space_group_name_H-M   'P 1'
#
loop_
_entity.id
_entity.type
_entity.pdbx_description
1 polymer ?
#
loop_
_entity_poly.entity_id
_entity_poly.type
_entity_poly.pdbx_seq_one_letter_code
_entity_poly.pdbx_strand_id
1 'polypeptide(L)'
;DLIEVNEAFAAQYLAVEKELGLDRRRTNVNGGAIALGHPLGATGTRLVLTLLLELRRRHKRYGLATACIGGGQGIAMVVEAFS
;
A
#
# COMPACT_ATOMS: atom_id res chain seq x y z
N ASP A 1 -10.97 -1.94 -3.40
CA ASP A 1 -11.10 -0.61 -4.04
C ASP A 1 -9.77 0.12 -4.20
N LEU A 2 -8.96 0.18 -3.15
CA LEU A 2 -7.62 0.81 -3.17
C LEU A 2 -6.57 -0.13 -2.58
N ILE A 3 -5.31 0.06 -2.98
CA ILE A 3 -4.17 -0.76 -2.56
C ILE A 3 -3.00 0.18 -2.24
N GLU A 4 -2.36 -0.04 -1.10
CA GLU A 4 -1.09 0.55 -0.71
C GLU A 4 -0.05 -0.56 -0.57
N VAL A 5 0.90 -0.62 -1.50
CA VAL A 5 2.03 -1.54 -1.48
C VAL A 5 3.28 -0.74 -1.16
N ASN A 6 4.00 -1.11 -0.10
CA ASN A 6 5.27 -0.45 0.21
C ASN A 6 6.24 -0.55 -0.97
N GLU A 7 6.81 0.58 -1.37
CA GLU A 7 7.82 0.66 -2.41
C GLU A 7 9.21 0.69 -1.76
N ALA A 8 9.61 -0.41 -1.10
CA ALA A 8 10.94 -0.49 -0.48
C ALA A 8 12.04 -0.31 -1.55
N PHE A 9 11.81 -0.92 -2.72
CA PHE A 9 12.60 -0.73 -3.93
C PHE A 9 11.69 -0.84 -5.15
N ALA A 10 11.97 -0.09 -6.22
CA ALA A 10 11.18 -0.14 -7.46
C ALA A 10 11.12 -1.55 -8.05
N ALA A 11 12.25 -2.28 -8.06
CA ALA A 11 12.30 -3.65 -8.56
C ALA A 11 11.37 -4.60 -7.78
N GLN A 12 11.35 -4.49 -6.45
CA GLN A 12 10.47 -5.30 -5.59
C GLN A 12 8.99 -4.95 -5.82
N TYR A 13 8.64 -3.66 -5.92
CA TYR A 13 7.27 -3.24 -6.22
C TYR A 13 6.81 -3.75 -7.59
N LEU A 14 7.64 -3.60 -8.63
CA LEU A 14 7.33 -4.06 -9.99
C LEU A 14 7.12 -5.58 -10.06
N ALA A 15 7.87 -6.35 -9.25
CA ALA A 15 7.67 -7.80 -9.14
C ALA A 15 6.30 -8.14 -8.53
N VAL A 16 5.91 -7.47 -7.43
CA VAL A 16 4.59 -7.66 -6.79
C VAL A 16 3.45 -7.22 -7.71
N GLU A 17 3.60 -6.07 -8.37
CA GLU A 17 2.62 -5.54 -9.32
C GLU A 17 2.37 -6.53 -10.46
N LYS A 18 3.44 -7.06 -11.05
CA LYS A 18 3.37 -8.02 -12.16
C LYS A 18 2.73 -9.33 -11.72
N GLU A 19 3.19 -9.90 -10.60
CA GLU A 19 2.74 -11.21 -10.12
C GLU A 19 1.26 -11.21 -9.72
N LEU A 20 0.81 -10.15 -9.05
CA LEU A 20 -0.58 -10.03 -8.59
C LEU A 20 -1.51 -9.32 -9.59
N GLY A 21 -0.98 -8.86 -10.73
CA GLY A 21 -1.75 -8.12 -11.73
C GLY A 21 -2.39 -6.85 -11.17
N LEU A 22 -1.63 -6.06 -10.40
CA LEU A 22 -2.17 -4.88 -9.74
C LEU A 22 -2.51 -3.76 -10.75
N ASP A 23 -3.71 -3.19 -10.64
CA ASP A 23 -4.10 -2.01 -11.42
C ASP A 23 -3.51 -0.74 -10.78
N ARG A 24 -2.59 -0.08 -11.48
CA ARG A 24 -1.94 1.18 -11.05
C ARG A 24 -2.93 2.31 -10.78
N ARG A 25 -4.13 2.30 -11.37
CA ARG A 25 -5.15 3.33 -11.12
C ARG A 25 -5.76 3.26 -9.72
N ARG A 26 -5.53 2.16 -9.00
CA ARG A 26 -5.98 1.93 -7.63
C ARG A 26 -4.86 1.54 -6.65
N THR A 27 -3.62 1.50 -7.12
CA THR A 27 -2.45 1.10 -6.32
C THR A 27 -1.53 2.30 -6.15
N ASN A 28 -1.18 2.65 -4.90
CA ASN A 28 -0.30 3.77 -4.56
C ASN A 28 -0.72 5.09 -5.27
N VAL A 29 -2.03 5.37 -5.30
CA VAL A 29 -2.61 6.45 -6.13
C VAL A 29 -2.17 7.86 -5.74
N ASN A 30 -1.59 8.01 -4.55
CA ASN A 30 -1.05 9.26 -4.03
C ASN A 30 0.50 9.21 -3.91
N GLY A 31 1.16 8.28 -4.60
CA GLY A 31 2.59 8.01 -4.51
C GLY A 31 2.95 7.07 -3.35
N GLY A 32 4.10 6.40 -3.45
CA GLY A 32 4.58 5.46 -2.44
C GLY A 32 5.91 5.87 -1.80
N ALA A 33 6.59 4.89 -1.20
CA ALA A 33 7.76 5.13 -0.35
C ALA A 33 8.99 5.65 -1.12
N ILE A 34 9.06 5.46 -2.44
CA ILE A 34 10.12 6.06 -3.26
C ILE A 34 10.02 7.60 -3.26
N ALA A 35 8.80 8.13 -3.31
CA ALA A 35 8.56 9.57 -3.30
C ALA A 35 8.43 10.14 -1.87
N LEU A 36 7.74 9.42 -0.99
CA LEU A 36 7.35 9.89 0.34
C LEU A 36 8.36 9.53 1.43
N GLY A 37 9.32 8.65 1.14
CA GLY A 37 10.28 8.09 2.08
C GLY A 37 9.77 6.86 2.83
N HIS A 38 10.71 6.14 3.44
CA HIS A 38 10.49 4.89 4.15
C HIS A 38 11.07 4.92 5.58
N PRO A 39 10.46 5.66 6.53
CA PRO A 39 10.79 5.52 7.94
C PRO A 39 10.34 4.13 8.41
N LEU A 40 11.30 3.21 8.58
CA LEU A 40 11.05 1.76 8.69
C LEU A 40 9.91 1.41 9.66
N GLY A 41 10.01 1.82 10.93
CA GLY A 41 9.00 1.50 11.95
C GLY A 41 7.64 2.18 11.76
N ALA A 42 7.60 3.32 11.05
CA ALA A 42 6.37 4.09 10.85
C ALA A 42 5.64 3.73 9.53
N THR A 43 6.28 2.98 8.64
CA THR A 43 5.75 2.74 7.29
C THR A 43 4.45 1.95 7.30
N GLY A 44 4.29 0.96 8.17
CA GLY A 44 3.03 0.22 8.29
C GLY A 44 1.85 1.15 8.62
N THR A 45 2.01 1.98 9.64
CA THR A 45 1.01 2.99 10.03
C THR A 45 0.76 4.00 8.92
N ARG A 46 1.82 4.47 8.24
CA ARG A 46 1.71 5.40 7.09
C ARG A 46 0.85 4.82 5.98
N LEU A 47 1.12 3.58 5.55
CA LEU A 47 0.36 2.92 4.47
C LEU A 47 -1.12 2.80 4.83
N VAL A 48 -1.42 2.33 6.05
CA VAL A 48 -2.80 2.18 6.52
C VAL A 48 -3.49 3.54 6.61
N LEU A 49 -2.83 4.58 7.14
CA LEU A 49 -3.39 5.92 7.24
C LEU A 49 -3.70 6.52 5.87
N THR A 50 -2.75 6.46 4.92
CA THR A 50 -2.95 6.91 3.54
C THR A 50 -4.14 6.20 2.91
N LEU A 51 -4.21 4.86 3.05
CA LEU A 51 -5.29 4.04 2.52
C LEU A 51 -6.65 4.43 3.09
N LEU A 52 -6.78 4.56 4.42
CA LEU A 52 -8.04 4.90 5.08
C LEU A 52 -8.52 6.31 4.70
N LEU A 53 -7.62 7.29 4.68
CA LEU A 53 -7.95 8.65 4.27
C LEU A 53 -8.43 8.70 2.81
N GLU A 54 -7.79 7.94 1.93
CA GLU A 54 -8.13 7.88 0.51
C GLU A 54 -9.44 7.12 0.25
N LEU A 55 -9.69 6.01 0.96
CA LEU A 55 -10.97 5.30 0.93
C LEU A 55 -12.12 6.24 1.34
N ARG A 56 -11.94 6.97 2.46
CA ARG A 56 -12.92 7.95 2.94
C ARG A 56 -13.15 9.06 1.91
N ARG A 57 -12.07 9.61 1.33
CA ARG A 57 -12.13 10.68 0.33
C ARG A 57 -12.90 10.26 -0.94
N ARG A 58 -12.82 8.98 -1.32
CA ARG A 58 -13.48 8.44 -2.52
C ARG A 58 -14.79 7.71 -2.24
N HIS A 59 -15.27 7.68 -0.99
CA HIS A 59 -16.41 6.88 -0.56
C HIS A 59 -16.31 5.41 -1.03
N LYS A 60 -15.16 4.80 -0.77
CA LYS A 60 -14.86 3.40 -1.09
C LYS A 60 -14.81 2.55 0.17
N ARG A 61 -14.98 1.23 0.01
CA ARG A 61 -15.23 0.31 1.13
C ARG A 61 -13.97 -0.47 1.51
N TYR A 62 -13.36 -1.16 0.56
CA TYR A 62 -12.28 -2.10 0.87
C TYR A 62 -10.91 -1.58 0.43
N GLY A 63 -9.94 -1.68 1.34
CA GLY A 63 -8.54 -1.39 1.07
C GLY A 63 -7.61 -2.54 1.47
N LEU A 64 -6.46 -2.61 0.80
CA LEU A 64 -5.36 -3.51 1.15
C LEU A 64 -4.08 -2.69 1.38
N ALA A 65 -3.46 -2.80 2.56
CA ALA A 65 -2.11 -2.29 2.82
C ALA A 65 -1.14 -3.46 2.98
N THR A 66 0.02 -3.41 2.33
CA THR A 66 1.01 -4.50 2.39
C THR A 66 2.45 -4.01 2.29
N ALA A 67 3.37 -4.74 2.90
CA ALA A 67 4.80 -4.46 2.85
C ALA A 67 5.63 -5.75 2.85
N CYS A 68 6.75 -5.74 2.13
CA CYS A 68 7.83 -6.69 2.32
C CYS A 68 8.60 -6.36 3.61
N ILE A 69 9.24 -7.36 4.20
CA ILE A 69 10.01 -7.23 5.44
C ILE A 69 11.37 -7.91 5.24
N GLY A 70 12.44 -7.24 5.67
CA GLY A 70 13.79 -7.80 5.65
C GLY A 70 13.85 -9.13 6.39
N GLY A 71 14.64 -10.08 5.90
CA GLY A 71 14.64 -11.46 6.41
C GLY A 71 13.66 -12.41 5.69
N GLY A 72 13.03 -11.95 4.60
CA GLY A 72 12.25 -12.83 3.72
C GLY A 72 10.79 -13.00 4.15
N GLN A 73 10.18 -11.96 4.70
CA GLN A 73 8.79 -11.98 5.15
C GLN A 73 7.93 -10.96 4.41
N GLY A 74 6.62 -11.08 4.55
CA GLY A 74 5.64 -10.11 4.08
C GLY A 74 4.48 -9.99 5.05
N ILE A 75 3.86 -8.83 5.08
CA ILE A 75 2.64 -8.56 5.86
C ILE A 75 1.61 -7.90 4.98
N ALA A 76 0.33 -8.22 5.21
CA ALA A 76 -0.80 -7.63 4.53
C ALA A 76 -1.94 -7.40 5.53
N MET A 77 -2.68 -6.32 5.35
CA MET A 77 -3.85 -5.96 6.13
C MET A 77 -4.96 -5.52 5.19
N VAL A 78 -6.13 -6.16 5.32
CA VAL A 78 -7.36 -5.71 4.66
C VAL A 78 -8.13 -4.85 5.66
N VAL A 79 -8.60 -3.70 5.19
CA VAL A 79 -9.44 -2.79 5.97
C VAL A 79 -10.77 -2.59 5.26
N GLU A 80 -11.82 -2.39 6.07
CA GLU A 80 -13.14 -1.97 5.62
C GLU A 80 -13.44 -0.60 6.22
N ALA A 81 -13.71 0.39 5.38
CA ALA A 81 -14.20 1.68 5.82
C ALA A 81 -15.70 1.58 6.10
N PHE A 82 -16.08 1.84 7.35
CA PHE A 82 -17.48 2.00 7.75
C PHE A 82 -17.90 3.44 7.41
N SER A 83 -18.46 3.62 6.22
CA SER A 83 -19.21 4.80 5.84
C SER A 83 -20.69 4.49 5.83
#